data_AF-A0A498P6C4-F1
#
_entry.id   AF-A0A498P6C4-F1
#
_cell.length_a   1.000
_cell.length_b   1.000
_cell.length_c   1.000
_cell.angle_alpha   90.00
_cell.angle_beta   90.00
_cell.angle_gamma   90.00
#
_symmetry.space_group_name_H-M   'P 1'
#
loop_
_entity.id
_entity.type
_entity.pdbx_description
1 polymer ?
#
loop_
_entity_poly.entity_id
_entity_poly.type
_entity_poly.pdbx_seq_one_letter_code
_entity_poly.pdbx_strand_id
1 'polypeptide(L)'
;MSKKANVTFFCMDVTCRYWPYLNKVAEGLPELLPLTEMRPFLSVMHAKAHTAKCEVRWGGRSQDGAGNTVGEEVEQVNSFLSRAALVTKYMTKAG
;
A
#
# COMPACT_ATOMS: atom_id res chain seq x y z
N MET A 1 26.86 -0.72 8.85
CA MET A 1 26.53 -0.94 7.42
C MET A 1 25.23 -1.73 7.36
N SER A 2 24.13 -1.11 6.91
CA SER A 2 22.84 -1.79 6.79
C SER A 2 22.92 -2.79 5.63
N LYS A 3 22.72 -4.09 5.90
CA LYS A 3 22.52 -5.09 4.84
C LYS A 3 21.30 -4.63 4.03
N LYS A 4 21.44 -4.41 2.71
CA LYS A 4 20.29 -4.20 1.82
C LYS A 4 19.34 -5.38 2.02
N ALA A 5 18.14 -5.12 2.51
CA ALA A 5 17.11 -6.14 2.59
C ALA A 5 16.76 -6.54 1.15
N ASN A 6 16.98 -7.82 0.80
CA ASN A 6 16.53 -8.43 -0.46
C ASN A 6 15.01 -8.71 -0.43
N VAL A 7 14.23 -7.80 0.15
CA VAL A 7 12.79 -7.97 0.33
C VAL A 7 12.10 -6.91 -0.50
N THR A 8 11.52 -7.33 -1.62
CA THR A 8 10.61 -6.53 -2.43
C THR A 8 9.21 -6.62 -1.83
N PHE A 9 8.68 -5.50 -1.35
CA PHE A 9 7.33 -5.45 -0.84
C PHE A 9 6.34 -5.05 -1.94
N PHE A 10 5.13 -5.59 -1.85
CA PHE A 10 4.00 -5.21 -2.68
C PHE A 10 2.90 -4.60 -1.80
N CYS A 11 2.67 -3.29 -1.92
CA CYS A 11 1.68 -2.56 -1.12
C CYS A 11 0.55 -2.05 -2.00
N MET A 12 -0.68 -2.49 -1.72
CA MET A 12 -1.90 -2.04 -2.36
C MET A 12 -3.08 -2.17 -1.39
N ASP A 13 -4.09 -1.32 -1.54
CA ASP A 13 -5.26 -1.31 -0.64
C ASP A 13 -6.08 -2.61 -0.75
N VAL A 14 -6.04 -3.25 -1.91
CA VAL A 14 -6.78 -4.49 -2.20
C VAL A 14 -5.89 -5.73 -2.23
N THR A 15 -4.67 -5.66 -1.65
CA THR A 15 -3.71 -6.78 -1.61
C THR A 15 -4.36 -8.08 -1.13
N CYS A 16 -5.26 -8.03 -0.15
CA CYS A 16 -5.91 -9.23 0.38
C CYS A 16 -6.78 -10.00 -0.63
N ARG A 17 -7.26 -9.34 -1.69
CA ARG A 17 -7.99 -9.97 -2.81
C ARG A 17 -7.11 -10.18 -4.03
N TYR A 18 -6.22 -9.23 -4.29
CA TYR A 18 -5.34 -9.27 -5.45
C TYR A 18 -4.29 -10.37 -5.35
N TRP A 19 -3.67 -10.56 -4.18
CA TRP A 19 -2.61 -11.55 -4.04
C TRP A 19 -3.09 -12.99 -4.29
N PRO A 20 -4.21 -13.47 -3.72
CA PRO A 20 -4.77 -14.78 -4.08
C PRO A 20 -5.09 -14.91 -5.57
N TYR A 21 -5.59 -13.84 -6.20
CA TYR A 21 -5.85 -13.81 -7.64
C TYR A 21 -4.56 -13.94 -8.45
N LEU A 22 -3.52 -13.17 -8.13
CA LEU A 22 -2.23 -13.20 -8.81
C LEU A 22 -1.61 -14.60 -8.77
N ASN A 23 -1.64 -15.26 -7.60
CA ASN A 23 -1.12 -16.63 -7.48
C ASN A 23 -1.87 -17.61 -8.39
N LYS A 24 -3.20 -17.51 -8.45
CA LYS A 24 -4.01 -18.35 -9.35
C LYS A 24 -3.72 -18.09 -10.83
N VAL A 25 -3.49 -16.83 -11.22
CA VAL A 25 -3.17 -16.49 -12.62
C VAL A 25 -1.75 -16.95 -12.97
N ALA A 26 -0.80 -16.84 -12.04
CA ALA A 26 0.58 -17.27 -12.24
C ALA A 26 0.70 -18.79 -12.49
N GLU A 27 -0.24 -19.61 -11.99
CA GLU A 27 -0.32 -21.04 -12.32
C GLU A 27 -0.57 -21.29 -13.82
N GLY A 28 -1.41 -20.45 -14.45
CA GLY A 28 -1.74 -20.55 -15.87
C GLY A 28 -0.81 -19.77 -16.79
N LEU A 29 -0.02 -18.85 -16.23
CA LEU A 29 0.80 -17.91 -16.99
C LEU A 29 2.19 -17.77 -16.32
N PRO A 30 3.15 -18.65 -16.69
CA PRO A 30 4.43 -18.76 -16.00
C PRO A 30 5.28 -17.47 -16.02
N GLU A 31 5.09 -16.57 -16.98
CA GLU A 31 5.79 -15.28 -16.97
C GLU A 31 5.47 -14.39 -15.76
N LEU A 32 4.37 -14.66 -15.05
CA LEU A 32 3.96 -13.91 -13.86
C LEU A 32 4.50 -14.50 -12.55
N LEU A 33 5.09 -15.70 -12.56
CA LEU A 33 5.69 -16.32 -11.37
C LEU A 33 6.66 -15.40 -10.62
N PRO A 34 7.56 -14.63 -11.27
CA PRO A 34 8.47 -13.72 -10.57
C PRO A 34 7.74 -12.65 -9.74
N LEU A 35 6.51 -12.28 -10.10
CA LEU A 35 5.73 -11.29 -9.34
C LEU A 35 5.23 -11.86 -8.00
N THR A 36 5.17 -13.18 -7.86
CA THR A 36 4.76 -13.85 -6.62
C THR A 36 5.88 -13.98 -5.59
N GLU A 37 7.13 -13.67 -5.96
CA GLU A 37 8.30 -13.68 -5.05
C GLU A 37 8.30 -12.51 -4.07
N MET A 38 7.51 -11.46 -4.35
CA MET A 38 7.37 -10.29 -3.49
C MET A 38 6.60 -10.60 -2.21
N ARG A 39 6.75 -9.73 -1.20
CA ARG A 39 6.04 -9.81 0.06
C ARG A 39 4.85 -8.83 0.09
N PRO A 40 3.60 -9.32 -0.03
CA PRO A 40 2.41 -8.48 -0.04
C PRO A 40 2.07 -7.94 1.36
N PHE A 41 1.68 -6.67 1.44
CA PHE A 41 1.09 -6.12 2.66
C PHE A 41 0.00 -5.07 2.39
N LEU A 42 -0.81 -4.83 3.42
CA LEU A 42 -1.74 -3.72 3.56
C LEU A 42 -1.09 -2.67 4.46
N SER A 43 -1.12 -1.40 4.07
CA SER A 43 -0.69 -0.30 4.93
C SER A 43 -1.48 -0.32 6.24
N VAL A 44 -0.90 0.22 7.33
CA VAL A 44 -1.47 0.07 8.68
C VAL A 44 -2.90 0.63 8.78
N MET A 45 -3.19 1.73 8.07
CA MET A 45 -4.53 2.32 8.03
C MET A 45 -5.49 1.50 7.15
N HIS A 46 -5.09 1.13 5.94
CA HIS A 46 -5.94 0.32 5.07
C HIS A 46 -6.23 -1.06 5.67
N ALA A 47 -5.28 -1.66 6.39
CA ALA A 47 -5.49 -2.90 7.12
C ALA A 47 -6.66 -2.79 8.14
N LYS A 48 -6.79 -1.65 8.84
CA LYS A 48 -7.89 -1.38 9.78
C LYS A 48 -9.24 -1.15 9.11
N ALA A 49 -9.26 -0.67 7.87
CA ALA A 49 -10.48 -0.52 7.08
C ALA A 49 -11.03 -1.87 6.58
N HIS A 50 -10.22 -2.94 6.65
CA HIS A 50 -10.61 -4.28 6.25
C HIS A 50 -11.07 -5.11 7.46
N THR A 51 -11.57 -6.32 7.21
CA THR A 51 -11.91 -7.27 8.28
C THR A 51 -10.68 -7.58 9.14
N ALA A 52 -10.86 -7.83 10.44
CA ALA A 52 -9.76 -8.18 11.36
C ALA A 52 -8.86 -9.33 10.87
N LYS A 53 -9.43 -10.31 10.13
CA LYS A 53 -8.65 -11.39 9.50
C LYS A 53 -7.63 -10.86 8.47
N CYS A 54 -7.99 -9.81 7.73
CA CYS A 54 -7.10 -9.18 6.77
C CYS A 54 -5.99 -8.39 7.47
N GLU A 55 -6.33 -7.70 8.56
CA GLU A 55 -5.37 -6.95 9.36
C GLU A 55 -4.27 -7.85 9.92
N VAL A 56 -4.65 -8.99 10.53
CA VAL A 56 -3.69 -9.95 11.10
C VAL A 56 -2.80 -10.57 10.02
N ARG A 57 -3.38 -10.94 8.87
CA ARG A 57 -2.66 -11.68 7.82
C ARG A 57 -1.81 -10.80 6.92
N TRP A 58 -2.27 -9.60 6.60
CA TRP A 58 -1.66 -8.75 5.57
C TRP A 58 -1.16 -7.42 6.13
N GLY A 59 -1.45 -7.05 7.38
CA GLY A 59 -1.02 -5.76 7.92
C GLY A 59 0.49 -5.59 7.92
N GLY A 60 1.00 -4.47 7.41
CA GLY A 60 2.43 -4.17 7.38
C GLY A 60 3.07 -4.11 8.77
N ARG A 61 2.27 -3.84 9.81
CA ARG A 61 2.71 -3.79 11.22
C ARG A 61 3.28 -5.13 11.71
N SER A 62 2.77 -6.25 11.22
CA SER A 62 3.21 -7.59 11.60
C SER A 62 4.31 -8.15 10.69
N GLN A 63 4.76 -7.38 9.68
CA GLN A 63 5.75 -7.83 8.71
C GLN A 63 7.08 -7.12 8.92
N ASP A 64 8.12 -7.92 9.19
CA ASP A 64 9.48 -7.41 9.38
C ASP A 64 9.96 -6.67 8.13
N GLY A 65 10.50 -5.47 8.32
CA GLY A 65 10.93 -4.56 7.24
C GLY A 65 9.82 -3.72 6.58
N ALA A 66 8.53 -4.01 6.78
CA ALA A 66 7.42 -3.20 6.26
C ALA A 66 6.94 -2.13 7.25
N GLY A 67 7.21 -2.32 8.54
CA GLY A 67 6.60 -1.59 9.66
C GLY A 67 7.10 -0.16 9.94
N ASN A 68 7.97 0.41 9.11
CA ASN A 68 8.51 1.76 9.32
C ASN A 68 7.80 2.85 8.50
N THR A 69 7.05 2.50 7.46
CA THR A 69 6.25 3.47 6.70
C THR A 69 4.79 3.25 7.05
N VAL A 70 4.19 4.22 7.74
CA VAL A 70 2.76 4.15 8.06
C VAL A 70 1.94 4.28 6.77
N GLY A 71 2.50 4.94 5.74
CA GLY A 71 1.80 5.36 4.51
C GLY A 71 0.92 6.59 4.74
N GLU A 72 0.63 6.88 6.02
CA GLU A 72 -0.15 8.00 6.53
C GLU A 72 0.48 9.35 6.17
N GLU A 73 1.82 9.48 6.23
CA GLU A 73 2.47 10.76 5.96
C GLU A 73 2.23 11.25 4.52
N VAL A 74 2.24 10.36 3.53
CA VAL A 74 2.02 10.73 2.12
C VAL A 74 0.54 10.97 1.85
N GLU A 75 -0.36 10.14 2.38
CA GLU A 75 -1.80 10.31 2.21
C GLU A 75 -2.34 11.56 2.90
N GLN A 76 -1.83 11.90 4.10
CA GLN A 76 -2.18 13.13 4.80
C GLN A 76 -1.66 14.37 4.07
N VAL A 77 -0.41 14.33 3.57
CA VAL A 77 0.15 15.42 2.75
C VAL A 77 -0.68 15.59 1.47
N ASN A 78 -1.04 14.50 0.79
CA ASN A 78 -1.86 14.55 -0.42
C ASN A 78 -3.29 15.07 -0.13
N SER A 79 -3.90 14.68 0.99
CA SER A 79 -5.21 15.19 1.42
C SER A 79 -5.15 16.69 1.71
N PHE A 80 -4.11 17.14 2.41
CA PHE A 80 -3.90 18.54 2.71
C PHE A 80 -3.67 19.38 1.45
N LEU A 81 -2.77 18.94 0.56
CA LEU A 81 -2.45 19.64 -0.68
C LEU A 81 -3.65 19.69 -1.63
N SER A 82 -4.42 18.59 -1.72
CA SER A 82 -5.62 18.54 -2.55
C SER A 82 -6.67 19.56 -2.10
N ARG A 83 -6.88 19.69 -0.78
CA ARG A 83 -7.76 20.72 -0.21
C ARG A 83 -7.23 22.13 -0.47
N ALA A 84 -5.93 22.38 -0.28
CA ALA A 84 -5.33 23.67 -0.55
C ALA A 84 -5.48 24.08 -2.04
N ALA A 85 -5.24 23.13 -2.96
CA ALA A 85 -5.38 23.35 -4.40
C ALA A 85 -6.84 23.64 -4.81
N LEU A 86 -7.82 22.97 -4.19
CA LEU A 86 -9.23 23.27 -4.43
C LEU A 86 -9.58 24.68 -3.96
N VAL A 87 -9.14 25.07 -2.76
CA VAL A 87 -9.40 26.43 -2.24
C VAL A 87 -8.80 27.48 -3.17
N THR A 88 -7.52 27.35 -3.55
CA THR A 88 -6.85 28.35 -4.40
C THR A 88 -7.39 28.40 -5.82
N LYS A 89 -7.87 27.28 -6.38
CA LYS A 89 -8.49 27.25 -7.71
C LYS A 89 -9.73 28.14 -7.83
N TYR A 90 -10.51 28.25 -6.76
CA TYR A 90 -11.75 29.03 -6.74
C TYR A 90 -11.59 30.41 -6.10
N MET A 91 -10.37 30.80 -5.72
CA MET A 91 -10.09 32.17 -5.30
C MET A 91 -10.18 33.09 -6.51
N THR A 92 -11.15 34.00 -6.50
CA THR A 92 -11.19 35.12 -7.44
C THR A 92 -10.03 36.06 -7.15
N LYS A 93 -9.53 36.79 -8.17
CA LYS A 93 -8.61 37.90 -7.91
C LYS A 93 -9.25 38.79 -6.85
N ALA A 94 -8.50 39.08 -5.78
CA ALA A 94 -8.88 40.13 -4.85
C ALA A 94 -9.04 41.41 -5.68
N GLY A 95 -10.28 41.89 -5.79
CA GLY A 95 -10.62 43.18 -6.38
C GLY A 95 -10.32 44.28 -5.39
#